data_AF-A0A812KP85-F1
#
_entry.id   AF-A0A812KP85-F1
#
_cell.length_a   1.000
_cell.length_b   1.000
_cell.length_c   1.000
_cell.angle_alpha   90.00
_cell.angle_beta   90.00
_cell.angle_gamma   90.00
#
_symmetry.space_group_name_H-M   'P 1'
#
loop_
_entity.id
_entity.type
_entity.pdbx_description
1 polymer ?
#
loop_
_entity_poly.entity_id
_entity_poly.type
_entity_poly.pdbx_seq_one_letter_code
_entity_poly.pdbx_strand_id
1 'polypeptide(L)'
;MGELVQGGARTRQDPITYFEQLFAHYVAVSANLLEPLCGTILVAVAAVMLMTSVAPEEPLDLYGEAVTDLLGRVESLAHKVVSWVGGIKDGYVHRGKLGDLPQRSRQPISSTLQQRALVLLFRLLRPQSSGLLPPRDNLPYLVQGSASHDHVQSVDTAHIVHVSTGNILEALLDNKRLLQIHRQQHLFSDVPSMSIDDVLREVVGNLLEPGLQAAGHGQDLGAQERDLHFLLVRKLKATWERLLPALAAFLSHAEEDVLEASLASDDCGSALSALQTRGRTLSSETDDAWTEVMSSIVPMVQNLVFKDGELAVAEEMKQAMGGACLRMEEYRTSTIPFSDFWQCGAESHDNFGDSAYTPSERVIDKLTLLSGVPLRTWARLHLHSGNESDALYGKWCGMPAPPEHEDEMGRPVGARTFWEECVMRNAGYFNALVCDTNGSYSVLGLAALNHGVCYPAHNHDNQEAYWQLGGPGWWKTWPKSFHKQPNERPYSEIRVTSPSAGLQLHNHPGGVVHEMDTTHDDDYLLTVYWWGKPAGIATNYAYSHNVQEQGSCFKTYRTEHADVQHSCPNPYRPPWAPMVRRTNAEP
;
A
#
# COMPACT_ATOMS: atom_id res chain seq x y z
N MET A 1 14.04 -39.20 -35.21
CA MET A 1 13.68 -38.22 -36.25
C MET A 1 14.95 -37.69 -36.89
N GLY A 2 15.39 -38.37 -37.94
CA GLY A 2 16.46 -37.90 -38.80
C GLY A 2 16.02 -38.20 -40.22
N GLU A 3 15.53 -37.19 -40.93
CA GLU A 3 15.41 -37.21 -42.38
C GLU A 3 15.16 -35.78 -42.91
N LEU A 4 15.90 -35.45 -43.97
CA LEU A 4 15.58 -34.48 -45.04
C LEU A 4 15.22 -33.04 -44.64
N VAL A 5 16.25 -32.19 -44.53
CA VAL A 5 16.09 -30.74 -44.78
C VAL A 5 16.53 -30.47 -46.23
N GLN A 6 15.56 -30.47 -47.14
CA GLN A 6 15.71 -29.82 -48.44
C GLN A 6 15.74 -28.30 -48.24
N GLY A 7 16.70 -27.64 -48.88
CA GLY A 7 16.99 -26.22 -48.78
C GLY A 7 15.94 -25.33 -49.43
N GLY A 8 14.76 -25.22 -48.81
CA GLY A 8 13.87 -24.08 -49.01
C GLY A 8 14.47 -22.87 -48.28
N ALA A 9 14.57 -21.73 -48.95
CA ALA A 9 14.92 -20.46 -48.33
C ALA A 9 13.87 -20.12 -47.25
N ARG A 10 14.11 -20.58 -46.01
CA ARG A 10 13.31 -20.21 -44.85
C ARG A 10 13.45 -18.70 -44.71
N THR A 11 12.40 -17.97 -45.09
CA THR A 11 12.25 -16.57 -44.71
C THR A 11 12.43 -16.50 -43.21
N ARG A 12 13.53 -15.88 -42.77
CA ARG A 12 13.90 -15.78 -41.36
C ARG A 12 12.86 -14.87 -40.70
N GLN A 13 11.85 -15.50 -40.09
CA GLN A 13 10.80 -14.80 -39.36
C GLN A 13 11.45 -13.92 -38.29
N ASP A 14 11.00 -12.66 -38.16
CA ASP A 14 11.53 -11.79 -37.13
C ASP A 14 11.13 -12.33 -35.73
N PRO A 15 12.02 -12.25 -34.72
CA PRO A 15 11.76 -12.87 -33.43
C PRO A 15 10.56 -12.32 -32.66
N ILE A 16 10.14 -11.07 -32.92
CA ILE A 16 8.92 -10.51 -32.29
C ILE A 16 7.68 -11.23 -32.82
N THR A 17 7.61 -11.51 -34.13
CA THR A 17 6.51 -12.32 -34.70
C THR A 17 6.44 -13.72 -34.07
N TYR A 18 7.58 -14.32 -33.68
CA TYR A 18 7.57 -15.58 -32.93
C TYR A 18 6.93 -15.43 -31.54
N PHE A 19 7.24 -14.35 -30.80
CA PHE A 19 6.61 -14.11 -29.49
C PHE A 19 5.12 -13.77 -29.59
N GLU A 20 4.70 -13.04 -30.64
CA GLU A 20 3.28 -12.80 -30.92
C GLU A 20 2.53 -14.10 -31.21
N GLN A 21 3.14 -15.03 -31.95
CA GLN A 21 2.58 -16.37 -32.19
C GLN A 21 2.51 -17.20 -30.91
N LEU A 22 3.54 -17.14 -30.06
CA LEU A 22 3.56 -17.84 -28.79
C LEU A 22 2.51 -17.29 -27.82
N PHE A 23 2.34 -15.96 -27.78
CA PHE A 23 1.25 -15.33 -27.05
C PHE A 23 -0.13 -15.76 -27.58
N ALA A 24 -0.33 -15.75 -28.90
CA ALA A 24 -1.57 -16.22 -29.51
C ALA A 24 -1.84 -17.70 -29.18
N HIS A 25 -0.80 -18.54 -29.13
CA HIS A 25 -0.89 -19.91 -28.68
C HIS A 25 -1.30 -20.00 -27.21
N TYR A 26 -0.76 -19.18 -26.31
CA TYR A 26 -1.17 -19.15 -24.91
C TYR A 26 -2.61 -18.66 -24.71
N VAL A 27 -3.05 -17.66 -25.47
CA VAL A 27 -4.46 -17.24 -25.50
C VAL A 27 -5.35 -18.38 -26.00
N ALA A 28 -4.92 -19.12 -27.03
CA ALA A 28 -5.66 -20.28 -27.52
C ALA A 28 -5.67 -21.43 -26.50
N VAL A 29 -4.56 -21.71 -25.81
CA VAL A 29 -4.49 -22.70 -24.73
C VAL A 29 -5.42 -22.30 -23.60
N SER A 30 -5.39 -21.03 -23.17
CA SER A 30 -6.34 -20.49 -22.21
C SER A 30 -7.76 -20.71 -22.72
N ALA A 31 -8.14 -20.19 -23.89
CA ALA A 31 -9.47 -20.38 -24.46
C ALA A 31 -9.91 -21.85 -24.57
N ASN A 32 -9.00 -22.76 -24.91
CA ASN A 32 -9.28 -24.20 -25.01
C ASN A 32 -9.40 -24.90 -23.65
N LEU A 33 -8.80 -24.35 -22.59
CA LEU A 33 -9.12 -24.75 -21.21
C LEU A 33 -10.56 -24.32 -20.84
N LEU A 34 -11.22 -23.47 -21.65
CA LEU A 34 -12.30 -22.59 -21.21
C LEU A 34 -13.54 -22.49 -22.12
N GLU A 35 -13.64 -23.15 -23.29
CA GLU A 35 -14.83 -23.01 -24.15
C GLU A 35 -16.04 -23.83 -23.65
N PRO A 36 -17.21 -23.19 -23.42
CA PRO A 36 -18.51 -23.86 -23.42
C PRO A 36 -19.06 -23.87 -24.85
N LEU A 37 -19.08 -25.03 -25.52
CA LEU A 37 -19.72 -25.20 -26.83
C LEU A 37 -21.23 -24.95 -26.73
N CYS A 38 -21.72 -23.79 -27.16
CA CYS A 38 -23.15 -23.44 -27.22
C CYS A 38 -24.02 -24.50 -27.93
N GLY A 39 -25.09 -24.96 -27.27
CA GLY A 39 -26.18 -25.76 -27.85
C GLY A 39 -26.38 -27.16 -27.25
N THR A 40 -27.18 -27.26 -26.17
CA THR A 40 -27.94 -28.43 -25.62
C THR A 40 -27.29 -29.82 -25.48
N ILE A 41 -26.05 -30.03 -25.93
CA ILE A 41 -25.22 -31.22 -25.71
C ILE A 41 -24.17 -30.93 -24.59
N LEU A 42 -24.31 -29.79 -23.88
CA LEU A 42 -23.26 -29.22 -23.02
C LEU A 42 -22.98 -29.95 -21.70
N VAL A 43 -23.90 -30.71 -21.12
CA VAL A 43 -23.60 -31.39 -19.85
C VAL A 43 -22.63 -32.55 -20.07
N ALA A 44 -22.60 -33.13 -21.27
CA ALA A 44 -21.72 -34.24 -21.61
C ALA A 44 -20.32 -33.79 -22.03
N VAL A 45 -20.14 -32.62 -22.64
CA VAL A 45 -18.83 -32.22 -23.22
C VAL A 45 -18.01 -31.31 -22.32
N ALA A 46 -18.62 -30.45 -21.50
CA ALA A 46 -17.92 -29.80 -20.39
C ALA A 46 -17.39 -30.85 -19.39
N ALA A 47 -18.17 -31.92 -19.17
CA ALA A 47 -17.71 -33.12 -18.48
C ALA A 47 -16.57 -33.83 -19.23
N VAL A 48 -16.56 -33.88 -20.57
CA VAL A 48 -15.45 -34.47 -21.36
C VAL A 48 -14.17 -33.61 -21.35
N MET A 49 -14.24 -32.27 -21.27
CA MET A 49 -13.04 -31.42 -21.19
C MET A 49 -12.44 -31.36 -19.78
N LEU A 50 -13.29 -31.38 -18.75
CA LEU A 50 -12.88 -31.75 -17.39
C LEU A 50 -12.28 -33.16 -17.36
N MET A 51 -12.87 -34.13 -18.07
CA MET A 51 -12.39 -35.53 -18.15
C MET A 51 -11.19 -35.76 -19.11
N THR A 52 -10.70 -34.73 -19.83
CA THR A 52 -9.51 -34.85 -20.70
C THR A 52 -8.32 -34.02 -20.21
N SER A 53 -8.56 -33.01 -19.37
CA SER A 53 -7.51 -32.32 -18.61
C SER A 53 -7.17 -33.07 -17.32
N VAL A 54 -8.08 -33.93 -16.87
CA VAL A 54 -8.04 -34.77 -15.68
C VAL A 54 -8.74 -36.08 -16.07
N ALA A 55 -8.14 -37.27 -15.96
CA ALA A 55 -8.85 -38.49 -16.37
C ALA A 55 -10.13 -38.72 -15.52
N PRO A 56 -11.12 -39.50 -15.99
CA PRO A 56 -12.25 -39.88 -15.13
C PRO A 56 -11.75 -40.47 -13.79
N GLU A 57 -12.22 -39.95 -12.67
CA GLU A 57 -11.81 -40.27 -11.29
C GLU A 57 -10.46 -39.69 -10.82
N GLU A 58 -9.79 -38.84 -11.62
CA GLU A 58 -8.62 -38.07 -11.17
C GLU A 58 -9.03 -36.73 -10.51
N PRO A 59 -8.24 -36.21 -9.55
CA PRO A 59 -8.57 -35.00 -8.81
C PRO A 59 -8.46 -33.70 -9.63
N LEU A 60 -9.30 -32.71 -9.30
CA LEU A 60 -9.37 -31.39 -9.97
C LEU A 60 -8.20 -30.45 -9.64
N ASP A 61 -7.23 -30.91 -8.85
CA ASP A 61 -6.02 -30.18 -8.46
C ASP A 61 -5.16 -29.78 -9.67
N LEU A 62 -5.20 -30.56 -10.76
CA LEU A 62 -4.45 -30.27 -11.98
C LEU A 62 -4.94 -29.02 -12.73
N TYR A 63 -6.18 -28.58 -12.50
CA TYR A 63 -6.74 -27.41 -13.18
C TYR A 63 -6.15 -26.09 -12.64
N GLY A 64 -6.02 -25.95 -11.32
CA GLY A 64 -5.35 -24.81 -10.71
C GLY A 64 -3.85 -24.76 -11.02
N GLU A 65 -3.20 -25.93 -11.05
CA GLU A 65 -1.81 -26.05 -11.48
C GLU A 65 -1.61 -25.62 -12.93
N ALA A 66 -2.45 -26.09 -13.87
CA ALA A 66 -2.35 -25.74 -15.29
C ALA A 66 -2.48 -24.22 -15.53
N VAL A 67 -3.39 -23.55 -14.81
CA VAL A 67 -3.55 -22.09 -14.89
C VAL A 67 -2.34 -21.37 -14.30
N THR A 68 -1.82 -21.84 -13.17
CA THR A 68 -0.62 -21.28 -12.53
C THR A 68 0.61 -21.43 -13.45
N ASP A 69 0.78 -22.60 -14.06
CA ASP A 69 1.84 -22.91 -15.03
C ASP A 69 1.74 -22.02 -16.28
N LEU A 70 0.53 -21.83 -16.81
CA LEU A 70 0.30 -20.94 -17.93
C LEU A 70 0.71 -19.49 -17.59
N LEU A 71 0.30 -18.99 -16.43
CA LEU A 71 0.67 -17.64 -15.97
C LEU A 71 2.19 -17.50 -15.75
N GLY A 72 2.84 -18.53 -15.21
CA GLY A 72 4.31 -18.56 -15.11
C GLY A 72 5.01 -18.54 -16.49
N ARG A 73 4.45 -19.22 -17.50
CA ARG A 73 4.96 -19.17 -18.89
C ARG A 73 4.71 -17.81 -19.55
N VAL A 74 3.59 -17.17 -19.25
CA VAL A 74 3.24 -15.81 -19.69
C VAL A 74 4.25 -14.80 -19.11
N GLU A 75 4.56 -14.90 -17.81
CA GLU A 75 5.57 -14.07 -17.16
C GLU A 75 6.97 -14.29 -17.76
N SER A 76 7.37 -15.56 -17.97
CA SER A 76 8.64 -15.89 -18.64
C SER A 76 8.72 -15.31 -20.06
N LEU A 77 7.61 -15.35 -20.81
CA LEU A 77 7.51 -14.72 -22.12
C LEU A 77 7.67 -13.20 -22.00
N ALA A 78 6.99 -12.56 -21.05
CA ALA A 78 7.10 -11.13 -20.83
C ALA A 78 8.55 -10.69 -20.54
N HIS A 79 9.29 -11.40 -19.69
CA HIS A 79 10.71 -11.11 -19.46
C HIS A 79 11.56 -11.21 -20.74
N LYS A 80 11.28 -12.20 -21.60
CA LYS A 80 11.94 -12.30 -22.92
C LYS A 80 11.59 -11.11 -23.81
N VAL A 81 10.32 -10.68 -23.84
CA VAL A 81 9.87 -9.53 -24.63
C VAL A 81 10.46 -8.20 -24.10
N VAL A 82 10.53 -8.00 -22.78
CA VAL A 82 11.19 -6.83 -22.15
C VAL A 82 12.63 -6.67 -22.65
N SER A 83 13.35 -7.77 -22.88
CA SER A 83 14.73 -7.69 -23.39
C SER A 83 14.86 -6.98 -24.74
N TRP A 84 13.78 -6.92 -25.53
CA TRP A 84 13.73 -6.22 -26.82
C TRP A 84 13.55 -4.71 -26.69
N VAL A 85 12.95 -4.24 -25.59
CA VAL A 85 12.85 -2.80 -25.29
C VAL A 85 14.22 -2.32 -24.82
N GLY A 86 14.84 -1.42 -25.56
CA GLY A 86 16.23 -1.04 -25.32
C GLY A 86 17.25 -2.14 -25.60
N GLY A 87 16.92 -3.21 -26.35
CA GLY A 87 17.82 -4.34 -26.60
C GLY A 87 18.82 -4.10 -27.74
N ILE A 88 20.01 -4.70 -27.68
CA ILE A 88 21.06 -4.60 -28.72
C ILE A 88 21.07 -5.91 -29.51
N LYS A 89 21.04 -5.84 -30.84
CA LYS A 89 21.36 -6.95 -31.72
C LYS A 89 22.87 -7.13 -31.79
N ASP A 90 23.35 -8.26 -31.31
CA ASP A 90 24.76 -8.69 -31.37
C ASP A 90 24.99 -9.82 -32.38
N GLY A 91 23.94 -10.37 -33.00
CA GLY A 91 24.03 -11.50 -33.93
C GLY A 91 24.72 -11.23 -35.28
N TYR A 92 25.29 -10.05 -35.52
CA TYR A 92 26.00 -9.69 -36.76
C TYR A 92 27.52 -9.96 -36.70
N VAL A 93 28.00 -10.76 -35.74
CA VAL A 93 29.39 -11.22 -35.68
C VAL A 93 29.66 -12.27 -36.77
N HIS A 94 29.73 -11.82 -38.02
CA HIS A 94 30.49 -12.53 -39.04
C HIS A 94 31.65 -11.63 -39.43
N ARG A 95 32.86 -12.20 -39.49
CA ARG A 95 33.97 -11.55 -40.20
C ARG A 95 33.45 -11.12 -41.57
N GLY A 96 33.79 -9.93 -42.04
CA GLY A 96 33.53 -9.56 -43.42
C GLY A 96 34.08 -10.63 -44.37
N LYS A 97 33.59 -10.71 -45.62
CA LYS A 97 34.08 -11.68 -46.62
C LYS A 97 35.62 -11.69 -46.78
N LEU A 98 36.29 -10.62 -46.36
CA LEU A 98 37.74 -10.41 -46.42
C LEU A 98 38.47 -10.53 -45.07
N GLY A 99 37.78 -10.90 -43.99
CA GLY A 99 38.38 -10.94 -42.65
C GLY A 99 38.37 -9.60 -41.90
N ASP A 100 37.91 -8.52 -42.52
CA ASP A 100 37.76 -7.23 -41.86
C ASP A 100 36.75 -7.31 -40.72
N LEU A 101 37.08 -6.66 -39.60
CA LEU A 101 36.14 -6.46 -38.50
C LEU A 101 35.00 -5.59 -39.02
N PRO A 102 33.73 -6.05 -39.01
CA PRO A 102 32.62 -5.20 -39.38
C PRO A 102 32.61 -3.96 -38.47
N GLN A 103 32.51 -2.77 -39.07
CA GLN A 103 32.55 -1.47 -38.36
C GLN A 103 31.49 -1.34 -37.24
N ARG A 104 30.45 -2.19 -37.21
CA ARG A 104 29.34 -2.10 -36.26
C ARG A 104 28.87 -3.50 -35.83
N SER A 105 29.52 -4.06 -34.80
CA SER A 105 29.18 -5.38 -34.22
C SER A 105 27.94 -5.37 -33.32
N ARG A 106 27.47 -4.18 -32.94
CA ARG A 106 26.31 -3.95 -32.10
C ARG A 106 25.40 -2.96 -32.82
N GLN A 107 24.11 -3.26 -32.90
CA GLN A 107 23.11 -2.32 -33.40
C GLN A 107 21.90 -2.33 -32.45
N PRO A 108 21.28 -1.18 -32.17
CA PRO A 108 20.05 -1.15 -31.40
C PRO A 108 18.97 -1.91 -32.17
N ILE A 109 18.06 -2.55 -31.44
CA ILE A 109 16.80 -3.02 -32.03
C ILE A 109 16.07 -1.78 -32.55
N SER A 110 15.60 -1.83 -33.81
CA SER A 110 14.88 -0.72 -34.44
C SER A 110 13.65 -0.33 -33.61
N SER A 111 13.35 0.97 -33.53
CA SER A 111 12.19 1.51 -32.81
C SER A 111 10.88 0.76 -33.13
N THR A 112 10.63 0.41 -34.38
CA THR A 112 9.45 -0.38 -34.80
C THR A 112 9.32 -1.73 -34.08
N LEU A 113 10.43 -2.44 -33.88
CA LEU A 113 10.43 -3.73 -33.17
C LEU A 113 10.29 -3.53 -31.66
N GLN A 114 10.85 -2.46 -31.10
CA GLN A 114 10.67 -2.10 -29.69
C GLN A 114 9.21 -1.72 -29.40
N GLN A 115 8.57 -0.98 -30.30
CA GLN A 115 7.16 -0.61 -30.18
C GLN A 115 6.24 -1.83 -30.25
N ARG A 116 6.49 -2.78 -31.17
CA ARG A 116 5.76 -4.07 -31.20
C ARG A 116 5.96 -4.86 -29.90
N ALA A 117 7.17 -4.86 -29.35
CA ALA A 117 7.44 -5.48 -28.06
C ALA A 117 6.64 -4.83 -26.92
N LEU A 118 6.55 -3.49 -26.87
CA LEU A 118 5.74 -2.77 -25.89
C LEU A 118 4.25 -3.10 -26.02
N VAL A 119 3.70 -3.10 -27.23
CA VAL A 119 2.29 -3.49 -27.48
C VAL A 119 2.03 -4.90 -26.95
N LEU A 120 2.94 -5.85 -27.17
CA LEU A 120 2.82 -7.20 -26.63
C LEU A 120 2.90 -7.21 -25.09
N LEU A 121 3.78 -6.42 -24.48
CA LEU A 121 3.88 -6.28 -23.03
C LEU A 121 2.59 -5.70 -22.42
N PHE A 122 1.96 -4.72 -23.06
CA PHE A 122 0.70 -4.13 -22.57
C PHE A 122 -0.46 -5.13 -22.57
N ARG A 123 -0.42 -6.14 -23.46
CA ARG A 123 -1.36 -7.26 -23.45
C ARG A 123 -1.02 -8.26 -22.34
N LEU A 124 0.25 -8.57 -22.16
CA LEU A 124 0.74 -9.48 -21.11
C LEU A 124 0.50 -8.92 -19.69
N LEU A 125 0.53 -7.60 -19.51
CA LEU A 125 0.17 -6.89 -18.28
C LEU A 125 -1.34 -6.89 -17.97
N ARG A 126 -2.17 -7.35 -18.92
CA ARG A 126 -3.62 -7.48 -18.75
C ARG A 126 -4.12 -8.89 -19.04
N PRO A 127 -3.75 -9.89 -18.20
CA PRO A 127 -4.16 -11.27 -18.43
C PRO A 127 -5.67 -11.47 -18.61
N GLN A 128 -6.53 -10.68 -17.94
CA GLN A 128 -7.97 -10.87 -18.02
C GLN A 128 -8.52 -10.41 -19.38
N SER A 129 -8.21 -9.17 -19.80
CA SER A 129 -8.71 -8.63 -21.07
C SER A 129 -8.03 -9.26 -22.30
N SER A 130 -6.85 -9.86 -22.11
CA SER A 130 -6.15 -10.62 -23.14
C SER A 130 -6.65 -12.07 -23.30
N GLY A 131 -7.58 -12.53 -22.46
CA GLY A 131 -8.05 -13.92 -22.49
C GLY A 131 -6.98 -14.93 -22.08
N LEU A 132 -6.09 -14.55 -21.15
CA LEU A 132 -5.12 -15.47 -20.53
C LEU A 132 -5.63 -16.09 -19.23
N LEU A 133 -6.72 -15.55 -18.66
CA LEU A 133 -7.38 -16.08 -17.48
C LEU A 133 -8.65 -16.88 -17.82
N PRO A 134 -9.01 -17.87 -16.99
CA PRO A 134 -10.34 -18.49 -16.99
C PRO A 134 -11.49 -17.47 -16.95
N PRO A 135 -12.67 -17.77 -17.54
CA PRO A 135 -13.89 -17.01 -17.29
C PRO A 135 -14.18 -16.98 -15.80
N ARG A 136 -14.83 -15.91 -15.34
CA ARG A 136 -15.13 -15.70 -13.92
C ARG A 136 -15.88 -16.87 -13.29
N ASP A 137 -16.77 -17.50 -14.05
CA ASP A 137 -17.57 -18.64 -13.59
C ASP A 137 -16.71 -19.88 -13.30
N ASN A 138 -15.49 -19.96 -13.86
CA ASN A 138 -14.57 -21.07 -13.65
C ASN A 138 -13.57 -20.83 -12.50
N LEU A 139 -13.43 -19.58 -12.02
CA LEU A 139 -12.48 -19.24 -10.95
C LEU A 139 -12.71 -20.01 -9.64
N PRO A 140 -13.96 -20.26 -9.19
CA PRO A 140 -14.20 -21.04 -7.97
C PRO A 140 -13.70 -22.50 -8.02
N TYR A 141 -13.45 -23.03 -9.22
CA TYR A 141 -12.96 -24.40 -9.41
C TYR A 141 -11.43 -24.47 -9.54
N LEU A 142 -10.73 -23.33 -9.47
CA LEU A 142 -9.28 -23.31 -9.47
C LEU A 142 -8.77 -23.74 -8.11
N VAL A 143 -8.48 -25.02 -8.01
CA VAL A 143 -7.85 -25.63 -6.85
C VAL A 143 -6.53 -26.25 -7.25
N GLN A 144 -5.55 -26.20 -6.34
CA GLN A 144 -4.29 -26.91 -6.47
C GLN A 144 -4.11 -27.82 -5.27
N GLY A 145 -3.62 -29.02 -5.52
CA GLY A 145 -3.30 -30.04 -4.53
C GLY A 145 -1.80 -30.28 -4.56
N SER A 146 -1.19 -30.57 -3.42
CA SER A 146 0.21 -30.96 -3.41
C SER A 146 0.27 -32.48 -3.42
N ALA A 147 0.95 -33.10 -4.38
CA ALA A 147 1.13 -34.57 -4.40
C ALA A 147 1.75 -35.13 -3.09
N SER A 148 2.42 -34.27 -2.32
CA SER A 148 3.00 -34.58 -1.01
C SER A 148 2.14 -34.21 0.20
N HIS A 149 0.98 -33.56 0.04
CA HIS A 149 0.13 -33.16 1.15
C HIS A 149 -1.35 -33.46 0.85
N ASP A 150 -2.05 -34.15 1.76
CA ASP A 150 -3.48 -34.50 1.67
C ASP A 150 -4.43 -33.28 1.80
N HIS A 151 -4.08 -32.13 1.23
CA HIS A 151 -4.94 -30.94 1.22
C HIS A 151 -5.04 -30.33 -0.18
N VAL A 152 -6.20 -29.71 -0.40
CA VAL A 152 -6.55 -28.95 -1.60
C VAL A 152 -6.71 -27.49 -1.18
N GLN A 153 -6.09 -26.57 -1.90
CA GLN A 153 -6.21 -25.13 -1.67
C GLN A 153 -6.74 -24.42 -2.91
N SER A 154 -7.58 -23.40 -2.71
CA SER A 154 -8.01 -22.52 -3.81
C SER A 154 -6.83 -21.71 -4.33
N VAL A 155 -6.75 -21.56 -5.65
CA VAL A 155 -5.74 -20.72 -6.30
C VAL A 155 -6.24 -19.28 -6.35
N ASP A 156 -5.53 -18.39 -5.68
CA ASP A 156 -5.77 -16.95 -5.77
C ASP A 156 -5.15 -16.38 -7.06
N THR A 157 -5.92 -16.45 -8.15
CA THR A 157 -5.52 -15.89 -9.45
C THR A 157 -5.31 -14.38 -9.41
N ALA A 158 -6.00 -13.64 -8.54
CA ALA A 158 -5.80 -12.20 -8.41
C ALA A 158 -4.41 -11.90 -7.84
N HIS A 159 -3.99 -12.65 -6.82
CA HIS A 159 -2.64 -12.55 -6.28
C HIS A 159 -1.56 -12.93 -7.31
N ILE A 160 -1.72 -14.04 -8.04
CA ILE A 160 -0.73 -14.44 -9.08
C ILE A 160 -0.61 -13.35 -10.15
N VAL A 161 -1.74 -12.84 -10.64
CA VAL A 161 -1.77 -11.76 -11.63
C VAL A 161 -1.11 -10.48 -11.09
N HIS A 162 -1.36 -10.12 -9.83
CA HIS A 162 -0.73 -8.97 -9.17
C HIS A 162 0.80 -9.11 -9.15
N VAL A 163 1.29 -10.27 -8.70
CA VAL A 163 2.73 -10.57 -8.61
C VAL A 163 3.38 -10.55 -9.99
N SER A 164 2.84 -11.30 -10.97
CA SER A 164 3.40 -11.34 -12.32
C SER A 164 3.37 -9.96 -12.99
N THR A 165 2.30 -9.19 -12.83
CA THR A 165 2.20 -7.81 -13.35
C THR A 165 3.26 -6.91 -12.72
N GLY A 166 3.45 -7.00 -11.40
CA GLY A 166 4.48 -6.28 -10.67
C GLY A 166 5.90 -6.61 -11.13
N ASN A 167 6.19 -7.90 -11.38
CA ASN A 167 7.49 -8.37 -11.88
C ASN A 167 7.77 -7.90 -13.30
N ILE A 168 6.77 -7.92 -14.18
CA ILE A 168 6.90 -7.43 -15.56
C ILE A 168 7.17 -5.91 -15.58
N LEU A 169 6.41 -5.14 -14.80
CA LEU A 169 6.63 -3.69 -14.66
C LEU A 169 8.00 -3.38 -14.07
N GLU A 170 8.44 -4.14 -13.07
CA GLU A 170 9.78 -4.00 -12.51
C GLU A 170 10.87 -4.28 -13.54
N ALA A 171 10.75 -5.34 -14.33
CA ALA A 171 11.73 -5.63 -15.38
C ALA A 171 11.76 -4.55 -16.48
N LEU A 172 10.61 -3.97 -16.82
CA LEU A 172 10.49 -2.92 -17.83
C LEU A 172 11.04 -1.57 -17.34
N LEU A 173 10.78 -1.23 -16.08
CA LEU A 173 11.13 0.05 -15.45
C LEU A 173 12.38 -0.03 -14.57
N ASP A 174 13.11 -1.14 -14.60
CA ASP A 174 14.36 -1.31 -13.87
C ASP A 174 15.41 -0.30 -14.34
N ASN A 175 16.23 0.16 -13.39
CA ASN A 175 17.27 1.16 -13.64
C ASN A 175 18.28 0.70 -14.70
N LYS A 176 18.63 -0.60 -14.74
CA LYS A 176 19.56 -1.12 -15.76
C LYS A 176 18.93 -1.06 -17.13
N ARG A 177 17.62 -1.33 -17.24
CA ARG A 177 16.87 -1.26 -18.49
C ARG A 177 16.78 0.18 -19.01
N LEU A 178 16.40 1.13 -18.15
CA LEU A 178 16.31 2.54 -18.53
C LEU A 178 17.67 3.13 -18.91
N LEU A 179 18.73 2.81 -18.15
CA LEU A 179 20.09 3.22 -18.50
C LEU A 179 20.56 2.58 -19.82
N GLN A 180 20.15 1.35 -20.10
CA GLN A 180 20.43 0.70 -21.38
C GLN A 180 19.73 1.43 -22.53
N ILE A 181 18.45 1.79 -22.39
CA ILE A 181 17.69 2.58 -23.37
C ILE A 181 18.35 3.95 -23.59
N HIS A 182 18.79 4.61 -22.52
CA HIS A 182 19.54 5.88 -22.60
C HIS A 182 20.81 5.72 -23.43
N ARG A 183 21.67 4.76 -23.06
CA ARG A 183 22.94 4.52 -23.76
C ARG A 183 22.71 4.24 -25.24
N GLN A 184 21.67 3.49 -25.59
CA GLN A 184 21.35 3.17 -26.98
C GLN A 184 21.06 4.38 -27.85
N GLN A 185 20.34 5.38 -27.32
CA GLN A 185 20.04 6.62 -28.05
C GLN A 185 21.32 7.32 -28.51
N HIS A 186 22.40 7.19 -27.76
CA HIS A 186 23.67 7.84 -28.04
C HIS A 186 24.66 6.97 -28.81
N LEU A 187 24.41 5.66 -28.95
CA LEU A 187 25.35 4.77 -29.63
C LEU A 187 25.37 4.99 -31.15
N PHE A 188 24.25 5.35 -31.78
CA PHE A 188 24.17 5.48 -33.25
C PHE A 188 23.16 6.55 -33.68
N SER A 189 23.63 7.57 -34.39
CA SER A 189 22.77 8.62 -35.00
C SER A 189 21.89 8.11 -36.14
N ASP A 190 22.31 7.05 -36.82
CA ASP A 190 21.74 6.64 -38.12
C ASP A 190 20.61 5.60 -37.99
N VAL A 191 20.41 5.02 -36.80
CA VAL A 191 19.41 3.97 -36.58
C VAL A 191 18.40 4.47 -35.55
N PRO A 192 17.14 4.74 -35.95
CA PRO A 192 16.10 5.16 -35.01
C PRO A 192 15.90 4.10 -33.91
N SER A 193 16.17 4.49 -32.66
CA SER A 193 15.89 3.73 -31.45
C SER A 193 14.89 4.49 -30.58
N MET A 194 14.11 3.79 -29.76
CA MET A 194 13.24 4.46 -28.80
C MET A 194 14.06 5.21 -27.74
N SER A 195 13.61 6.41 -27.40
CA SER A 195 14.15 7.14 -26.27
C SER A 195 13.54 6.67 -24.93
N ILE A 196 14.10 7.12 -23.80
CA ILE A 196 13.46 6.91 -22.48
C ILE A 196 12.09 7.58 -22.50
N ASP A 197 12.02 8.80 -23.02
CA ASP A 197 10.78 9.56 -23.12
C ASP A 197 9.75 8.81 -23.97
N ASP A 198 10.16 8.17 -25.07
CA ASP A 198 9.24 7.36 -25.88
C ASP A 198 8.72 6.15 -25.10
N VAL A 199 9.60 5.42 -24.40
CA VAL A 199 9.18 4.26 -23.60
C VAL A 199 8.26 4.68 -22.45
N LEU A 200 8.59 5.74 -21.71
CA LEU A 200 7.77 6.23 -20.60
C LEU A 200 6.43 6.78 -21.10
N ARG A 201 6.42 7.51 -22.22
CA ARG A 201 5.19 8.02 -22.85
C ARG A 201 4.29 6.87 -23.27
N GLU A 202 4.84 5.83 -23.90
CA GLU A 202 4.07 4.65 -24.29
C GLU A 202 3.54 3.89 -23.07
N VAL A 203 4.36 3.70 -22.02
CA VAL A 203 3.93 3.03 -20.79
C VAL A 203 2.82 3.81 -20.09
N VAL A 204 2.98 5.12 -19.88
CA VAL A 204 1.96 5.95 -19.21
C VAL A 204 0.71 6.08 -20.09
N GLY A 205 0.87 6.33 -21.38
CA GLY A 205 -0.26 6.49 -22.32
C GLY A 205 -1.07 5.21 -22.49
N ASN A 206 -0.43 4.04 -22.54
CA ASN A 206 -1.18 2.78 -22.73
C ASN A 206 -1.67 2.17 -21.43
N LEU A 207 -1.04 2.46 -20.29
CA LEU A 207 -1.41 1.86 -19.01
C LEU A 207 -2.24 2.77 -18.12
N LEU A 208 -1.94 4.07 -18.04
CA LEU A 208 -2.59 4.98 -17.09
C LEU A 208 -3.71 5.80 -17.74
N GLU A 209 -3.52 6.24 -18.99
CA GLU A 209 -4.48 7.13 -19.67
C GLU A 209 -5.88 6.53 -19.84
N PRO A 210 -6.06 5.25 -20.24
CA PRO A 210 -7.39 4.64 -20.31
C PRO A 210 -8.09 4.68 -18.95
N GLY A 211 -7.31 4.51 -17.88
CA GLY A 211 -7.73 4.65 -16.50
C GLY A 211 -8.29 6.01 -16.13
N LEU A 212 -7.49 7.03 -16.44
CA LEU A 212 -7.83 8.42 -16.15
C LEU A 212 -9.04 8.89 -16.97
N GLN A 213 -9.15 8.46 -18.22
CA GLN A 213 -10.30 8.74 -19.07
C GLN A 213 -11.58 8.09 -18.53
N ALA A 214 -11.52 6.81 -18.14
CA ALA A 214 -12.66 6.12 -17.52
C ALA A 214 -13.11 6.81 -16.22
N ALA A 215 -12.17 7.18 -15.35
CA ALA A 215 -12.46 7.90 -14.11
C ALA A 215 -13.09 9.28 -14.37
N GLY A 216 -12.57 10.03 -15.36
CA GLY A 216 -13.13 11.31 -15.77
C GLY A 216 -14.55 11.23 -16.34
N HIS A 217 -14.97 10.06 -16.81
CA HIS A 217 -16.32 9.77 -17.29
C HIS A 217 -17.21 9.05 -16.26
N GLY A 218 -16.74 8.88 -15.01
CA GLY A 218 -17.47 8.17 -13.96
C GLY A 218 -17.65 6.68 -14.22
N GLN A 219 -16.80 6.07 -15.06
CA GLN A 219 -16.80 4.64 -15.31
C GLN A 219 -15.91 3.94 -14.29
N ASP A 220 -16.44 2.89 -13.66
CA ASP A 220 -15.68 2.07 -12.73
C ASP A 220 -14.61 1.28 -13.48
N LEU A 221 -13.35 1.46 -13.06
CA LEU A 221 -12.26 0.59 -13.49
C LEU A 221 -12.43 -0.80 -12.89
N GLY A 222 -12.30 -1.81 -13.75
CA GLY A 222 -12.20 -3.20 -13.30
C GLY A 222 -11.04 -3.39 -12.33
N ALA A 223 -11.17 -4.36 -11.42
CA ALA A 223 -10.20 -4.60 -10.36
C ALA A 223 -8.75 -4.77 -10.89
N GLN A 224 -8.56 -5.49 -12.00
CA GLN A 224 -7.25 -5.66 -12.63
C GLN A 224 -6.63 -4.34 -13.12
N GLU A 225 -7.40 -3.48 -13.81
CA GLU A 225 -6.86 -2.20 -14.31
C GLU A 225 -6.50 -1.26 -13.15
N ARG A 226 -7.32 -1.24 -12.10
CA ARG A 226 -7.04 -0.47 -10.89
C ARG A 226 -5.72 -0.91 -10.24
N ASP A 227 -5.53 -2.21 -10.07
CA ASP A 227 -4.32 -2.79 -9.51
C ASP A 227 -3.08 -2.50 -10.38
N LEU A 228 -3.22 -2.64 -11.69
CA LEU A 228 -2.19 -2.28 -12.67
C LEU A 228 -1.76 -0.80 -12.55
N HIS A 229 -2.71 0.13 -12.39
CA HIS A 229 -2.38 1.55 -12.20
C HIS A 229 -1.61 1.79 -10.90
N PHE A 230 -2.06 1.19 -9.79
CA PHE A 230 -1.36 1.32 -8.51
C PHE A 230 0.06 0.77 -8.57
N LEU A 231 0.23 -0.42 -9.16
CA LEU A 231 1.55 -1.01 -9.39
C LEU A 231 2.42 -0.12 -10.27
N LEU A 232 1.88 0.42 -11.36
CA LEU A 232 2.62 1.33 -12.25
C LEU A 232 3.09 2.58 -11.51
N VAL A 233 2.20 3.27 -10.80
CA VAL A 233 2.55 4.49 -10.04
C VAL A 233 3.61 4.19 -9.00
N ARG A 234 3.46 3.08 -8.26
CA ARG A 234 4.45 2.63 -7.27
C ARG A 234 5.81 2.37 -7.90
N LYS A 235 5.86 1.67 -9.05
CA LYS A 235 7.12 1.36 -9.73
C LYS A 235 7.75 2.61 -10.34
N LEU A 236 6.98 3.50 -10.98
CA LEU A 236 7.48 4.78 -11.49
C LEU A 236 8.06 5.64 -10.37
N LYS A 237 7.40 5.72 -9.21
CA LYS A 237 7.92 6.44 -8.03
C LYS A 237 9.24 5.84 -7.55
N ALA A 238 9.29 4.52 -7.35
CA ALA A 238 10.51 3.85 -6.90
C ALA A 238 11.68 4.00 -7.89
N THR A 239 11.39 3.92 -9.19
CA THR A 239 12.37 4.15 -10.25
C THR A 239 12.86 5.60 -10.24
N TRP A 240 11.96 6.57 -10.10
CA TRP A 240 12.32 7.99 -10.01
C TRP A 240 13.21 8.28 -8.80
N GLU A 241 12.84 7.79 -7.61
CA GLU A 241 13.61 7.96 -6.38
C GLU A 241 15.02 7.37 -6.48
N ARG A 242 15.19 6.25 -7.19
CA ARG A 242 16.50 5.63 -7.41
C ARG A 242 17.30 6.31 -8.51
N LEU A 243 16.65 6.84 -9.55
CA LEU A 243 17.31 7.54 -10.65
C LEU A 243 17.73 8.95 -10.25
N LEU A 244 17.00 9.62 -9.35
CA LEU A 244 17.27 11.02 -8.99
C LEU A 244 18.70 11.24 -8.47
N PRO A 245 19.27 10.41 -7.57
CA PRO A 245 20.67 10.54 -7.16
C PRO A 245 21.66 10.24 -8.28
N ALA A 246 21.36 9.24 -9.13
CA ALA A 246 22.23 8.85 -10.23
C ALA A 246 22.26 9.91 -11.35
N LEU A 247 21.11 10.53 -11.65
CA LEU A 247 20.98 11.66 -12.56
C LEU A 247 21.63 12.90 -11.97
N ALA A 248 21.46 13.18 -10.68
CA ALA A 248 22.13 14.29 -10.01
C ALA A 248 23.66 14.13 -10.05
N ALA A 249 24.18 12.93 -9.79
CA ALA A 249 25.62 12.63 -9.90
C ALA A 249 26.13 12.71 -11.34
N PHE A 250 25.38 12.18 -12.31
CA PHE A 250 25.71 12.26 -13.72
C PHE A 250 25.70 13.70 -14.23
N LEU A 251 24.71 14.50 -13.84
CA LEU A 251 24.63 15.93 -14.14
C LEU A 251 25.74 16.71 -13.44
N SER A 252 26.15 16.34 -12.23
CA SER A 252 27.27 16.97 -11.53
C SER A 252 28.60 16.71 -12.24
N HIS A 253 28.82 15.50 -12.78
CA HIS A 253 30.02 15.19 -13.58
C HIS A 253 29.95 15.77 -15.00
N ALA A 254 28.76 15.80 -15.61
CA ALA A 254 28.57 16.49 -16.88
C ALA A 254 28.73 18.01 -16.72
N GLU A 255 28.36 18.57 -15.57
CA GLU A 255 28.65 19.95 -15.22
C GLU A 255 30.16 20.17 -15.08
N GLU A 256 30.93 19.28 -14.44
CA GLU A 256 32.41 19.39 -14.41
C GLU A 256 33.05 19.30 -15.80
N ASP A 257 32.63 18.34 -16.65
CA ASP A 257 33.14 18.19 -18.02
C ASP A 257 32.74 19.37 -18.93
N VAL A 258 31.53 19.92 -18.75
CA VAL A 258 31.06 21.13 -19.46
C VAL A 258 31.69 22.40 -18.88
N LEU A 259 32.02 22.44 -17.58
CA LEU A 259 32.74 23.54 -16.95
C LEU A 259 34.19 23.58 -17.44
N GLU A 260 34.87 22.44 -17.57
CA GLU A 260 36.20 22.37 -18.18
C GLU A 260 36.17 22.74 -19.66
N ALA A 261 35.15 22.29 -20.42
CA ALA A 261 34.97 22.68 -21.82
C ALA A 261 34.59 24.17 -21.99
N SER A 262 33.86 24.75 -21.02
CA SER A 262 33.47 26.16 -21.01
C SER A 262 34.58 27.06 -20.50
N LEU A 263 35.45 26.61 -19.60
CA LEU A 263 36.67 27.33 -19.18
C LEU A 263 37.72 27.37 -20.30
N ALA A 264 37.61 26.48 -21.30
CA ALA A 264 38.40 26.52 -22.53
C ALA A 264 37.80 27.43 -23.62
N SER A 265 36.62 28.02 -23.40
CA SER A 265 35.89 28.84 -24.38
C SER A 265 35.54 30.20 -23.77
N ASP A 266 36.31 31.23 -24.13
CA ASP A 266 36.31 32.61 -23.58
C ASP A 266 34.98 33.41 -23.69
N ASP A 267 33.85 32.80 -24.02
CA ASP A 267 32.65 33.56 -24.41
C ASP A 267 31.33 32.90 -23.99
N CYS A 268 31.00 32.86 -22.69
CA CYS A 268 29.61 32.60 -22.24
C CYS A 268 29.31 32.94 -20.76
N GLY A 269 29.35 34.22 -20.39
CA GLY A 269 28.98 34.67 -19.03
C GLY A 269 27.47 34.77 -18.74
N SER A 270 26.59 34.78 -19.74
CA SER A 270 25.17 35.11 -19.53
C SER A 270 24.22 33.91 -19.35
N ALA A 271 24.56 32.74 -19.91
CA ALA A 271 23.72 31.54 -19.80
C ALA A 271 23.85 30.84 -18.43
N LEU A 272 25.04 30.90 -17.82
CA LEU A 272 25.34 30.27 -16.54
C LEU A 272 24.59 30.94 -15.36
N SER A 273 24.40 32.27 -15.42
CA SER A 273 23.68 33.01 -14.38
C SER A 273 22.17 32.67 -14.36
N ALA A 274 21.57 32.40 -15.52
CA ALA A 274 20.17 31.98 -15.62
C ALA A 274 19.94 30.54 -15.11
N LEU A 275 20.91 29.64 -15.33
CA LEU A 275 20.87 28.26 -14.80
C LEU A 275 21.15 28.21 -13.29
N GLN A 276 22.09 28.99 -12.77
CA GLN A 276 22.33 29.08 -11.32
C GLN A 276 21.13 29.67 -10.56
N THR A 277 20.39 30.60 -11.17
CA THR A 277 19.18 31.17 -10.56
C THR A 277 18.01 30.18 -10.55
N ARG A 278 17.91 29.30 -11.57
CA ARG A 278 16.92 28.21 -11.65
C ARG A 278 17.27 26.99 -10.78
N GLY A 279 18.56 26.65 -10.66
CA GLY A 279 19.04 25.59 -9.78
C GLY A 279 18.85 25.91 -8.30
N ARG A 280 19.04 27.18 -7.91
CA ARG A 280 18.78 27.65 -6.53
C ARG A 280 17.31 27.71 -6.14
N THR A 281 16.40 27.85 -7.10
CA THR A 281 14.95 27.81 -6.81
C THR A 281 14.40 26.40 -6.70
N LEU A 282 15.04 25.40 -7.31
CA LEU A 282 14.68 23.98 -7.14
C LEU A 282 15.36 23.31 -5.94
N SER A 283 16.45 23.87 -5.41
CA SER A 283 17.16 23.33 -4.24
C SER A 283 16.74 23.96 -2.90
N SER A 284 15.89 25.00 -2.89
CA SER A 284 15.41 25.62 -1.65
C SER A 284 14.01 25.19 -1.21
N GLU A 285 13.31 24.39 -2.03
CA GLU A 285 12.04 23.71 -1.68
C GLU A 285 12.28 22.28 -1.17
N THR A 286 13.39 22.04 -0.45
CA THR A 286 13.38 20.99 0.58
C THR A 286 12.58 21.51 1.78
N ASP A 287 11.31 21.86 1.54
CA ASP A 287 10.34 22.05 2.60
C ASP A 287 10.28 20.71 3.32
N ASP A 288 10.87 20.71 4.51
CA ASP A 288 10.73 19.63 5.46
C ASP A 288 9.23 19.51 5.78
N ALA A 289 8.58 18.51 5.16
CA ALA A 289 7.16 18.27 5.32
C ALA A 289 6.76 18.16 6.80
N TRP A 290 7.69 17.71 7.65
CA TRP A 290 7.53 17.71 9.10
C TRP A 290 7.37 19.14 9.64
N THR A 291 8.32 20.04 9.35
CA THR A 291 8.25 21.45 9.76
C THR A 291 6.95 22.12 9.29
N GLU A 292 6.56 21.93 8.02
CA GLU A 292 5.30 22.49 7.49
C GLU A 292 4.09 21.97 8.27
N VAL A 293 3.96 20.65 8.43
CA VAL A 293 2.87 19.99 9.17
C VAL A 293 2.80 20.47 10.62
N MET A 294 3.94 20.45 11.33
CA MET A 294 4.01 20.79 12.75
C MET A 294 3.73 22.27 13.00
N SER A 295 4.18 23.16 12.10
CA SER A 295 3.91 24.60 12.20
C SER A 295 2.42 24.94 12.14
N SER A 296 1.63 24.09 11.48
CA SER A 296 0.17 24.25 11.40
C SER A 296 -0.59 23.54 12.52
N ILE A 297 -0.22 22.28 12.82
CA ILE A 297 -0.97 21.46 13.78
C ILE A 297 -0.73 21.91 15.21
N VAL A 298 0.50 22.30 15.57
CA VAL A 298 0.81 22.66 16.95
C VAL A 298 -0.08 23.81 17.46
N PRO A 299 -0.22 24.95 16.73
CA PRO A 299 -1.14 26.00 17.14
C PRO A 299 -2.61 25.53 17.19
N MET A 300 -3.03 24.69 16.25
CA MET A 300 -4.39 24.12 16.23
C MET A 300 -4.66 23.31 17.50
N VAL A 301 -3.75 22.38 17.84
CA VAL A 301 -3.84 21.54 19.05
C VAL A 301 -3.81 22.42 20.31
N GLN A 302 -2.89 23.37 20.40
CA GLN A 302 -2.76 24.25 21.57
C GLN A 302 -4.04 25.05 21.84
N ASN A 303 -4.58 25.71 20.80
CA ASN A 303 -5.80 26.51 20.91
C ASN A 303 -7.02 25.67 21.31
N LEU A 304 -7.00 24.37 20.98
CA LEU A 304 -8.11 23.47 21.25
C LEU A 304 -8.11 22.97 22.69
N VAL A 305 -6.94 22.53 23.17
CA VAL A 305 -6.82 21.77 24.42
C VAL A 305 -6.46 22.64 25.61
N PHE A 306 -5.86 23.82 25.41
CA PHE A 306 -5.55 24.75 26.50
C PHE A 306 -6.58 25.88 26.59
N LYS A 307 -7.04 26.16 27.81
CA LYS A 307 -7.85 27.33 28.15
C LYS A 307 -7.10 28.13 29.21
N ASP A 308 -6.90 29.42 28.95
CA ASP A 308 -6.13 30.31 29.83
C ASP A 308 -4.70 29.77 30.15
N GLY A 309 -4.11 29.03 29.20
CA GLY A 309 -2.79 28.40 29.33
C GLY A 309 -2.78 27.05 30.06
N GLU A 310 -3.92 26.59 30.58
CA GLU A 310 -4.05 25.30 31.28
C GLU A 310 -4.82 24.26 30.45
N LEU A 311 -4.43 23.00 30.57
CA LEU A 311 -5.06 21.89 29.87
C LEU A 311 -6.52 21.72 30.32
N ALA A 312 -7.44 21.72 29.37
CA ALA A 312 -8.88 21.67 29.58
C ALA A 312 -9.40 20.24 29.75
N VAL A 313 -8.90 19.53 30.76
CA VAL A 313 -9.32 18.16 31.15
C VAL A 313 -9.98 18.15 32.52
N ALA A 314 -10.59 17.02 32.90
CA ALA A 314 -11.23 16.88 34.21
C ALA A 314 -10.25 17.12 35.38
N GLU A 315 -10.74 17.73 36.45
CA GLU A 315 -9.94 18.13 37.61
C GLU A 315 -9.25 16.93 38.30
N GLU A 316 -9.90 15.76 38.33
CA GLU A 316 -9.30 14.54 38.89
C GLU A 316 -8.06 14.07 38.09
N MET A 317 -8.05 14.31 36.77
CA MET A 317 -6.92 13.96 35.91
C MET A 317 -5.76 14.95 36.13
N LYS A 318 -6.08 16.25 36.31
CA LYS A 318 -5.11 17.27 36.71
C LYS A 318 -4.44 16.91 38.05
N GLN A 319 -5.24 16.54 39.04
CA GLN A 319 -4.74 16.12 40.35
C GLN A 319 -3.87 14.86 40.25
N ALA A 320 -4.28 13.89 39.43
CA ALA A 320 -3.49 12.68 39.18
C ALA A 320 -2.11 12.99 38.58
N MET A 321 -2.02 13.99 37.69
CA MET A 321 -0.74 14.42 37.10
C MET A 321 0.18 15.17 38.08
N GLY A 322 -0.29 15.50 39.29
CA GLY A 322 0.54 16.11 40.33
C GLY A 322 1.05 17.51 39.99
N GLY A 323 0.35 18.23 39.10
CA GLY A 323 0.72 19.57 38.66
C GLY A 323 1.73 19.64 37.51
N ALA A 324 2.18 18.50 36.96
CA ALA A 324 3.11 18.45 35.84
C ALA A 324 2.39 18.18 34.50
N CYS A 325 2.89 18.75 33.41
CA CYS A 325 2.34 18.59 32.06
C CYS A 325 0.88 19.05 31.93
N LEU A 326 0.51 20.11 32.66
CA LEU A 326 -0.82 20.72 32.64
C LEU A 326 -0.82 22.13 32.05
N ARG A 327 0.35 22.75 31.87
CA ARG A 327 0.49 24.11 31.34
C ARG A 327 1.09 24.08 29.94
N MET A 328 0.63 24.97 29.08
CA MET A 328 1.03 25.01 27.67
C MET A 328 2.55 25.15 27.48
N GLU A 329 3.20 25.95 28.32
CA GLU A 329 4.65 26.19 28.30
C GLU A 329 5.50 24.99 28.74
N GLU A 330 4.90 23.94 29.31
CA GLU A 330 5.59 22.69 29.64
C GLU A 330 5.72 21.77 28.41
N TYR A 331 4.97 22.06 27.35
CA TYR A 331 5.01 21.29 26.11
C TYR A 331 5.95 21.94 25.10
N ARG A 332 6.75 21.10 24.45
CA ARG A 332 7.53 21.45 23.27
C ARG A 332 7.01 20.72 22.05
N THR A 333 7.18 21.30 20.87
CA THR A 333 6.98 20.61 19.59
C THR A 333 7.80 19.33 19.57
N SER A 334 7.20 18.23 19.13
CA SER A 334 7.95 16.99 18.95
C SER A 334 9.01 17.20 17.87
N THR A 335 10.28 17.07 18.25
CA THR A 335 11.42 17.21 17.33
C THR A 335 11.81 15.87 16.72
N ILE A 336 11.30 14.78 17.27
CA ILE A 336 11.51 13.42 16.79
C ILE A 336 10.10 12.85 16.58
N PRO A 337 9.81 12.26 15.41
CA PRO A 337 8.51 11.61 15.20
C PRO A 337 8.26 10.48 16.22
N PHE A 338 9.34 9.95 16.81
CA PHE A 338 9.41 9.00 17.90
C PHE A 338 10.04 9.70 19.09
N SER A 339 9.26 10.12 20.07
CA SER A 339 9.82 10.11 21.42
C SER A 339 10.11 8.64 21.76
N ASP A 340 11.28 8.33 22.33
CA ASP A 340 11.74 7.00 22.76
C ASP A 340 10.84 6.31 23.82
N PHE A 341 9.58 6.73 23.97
CA PHE A 341 8.82 6.58 25.19
C PHE A 341 7.33 6.28 24.89
N TRP A 342 7.03 4.98 25.02
CA TRP A 342 5.77 4.33 25.41
C TRP A 342 4.60 4.19 24.40
N GLN A 343 4.44 5.07 23.41
CA GLN A 343 3.34 4.93 22.43
C GLN A 343 3.83 4.68 20.99
N CYS A 344 4.72 5.53 20.47
CA CYS A 344 5.29 5.40 19.12
C CYS A 344 6.72 4.86 19.20
N GLY A 345 6.92 3.56 19.00
CA GLY A 345 8.26 2.99 18.75
C GLY A 345 9.20 2.86 19.94
N ALA A 346 8.77 2.24 21.04
CA ALA A 346 9.75 1.58 21.91
C ALA A 346 10.39 0.42 21.12
N GLU A 347 11.69 0.16 21.27
CA GLU A 347 12.39 -0.97 20.60
C GLU A 347 11.67 -2.33 20.77
N SER A 348 10.87 -2.47 21.82
CA SER A 348 10.10 -3.68 22.16
C SER A 348 8.65 -3.68 21.67
N HIS A 349 8.15 -2.60 21.06
CA HIS A 349 6.76 -2.47 20.64
C HIS A 349 6.70 -2.12 19.15
N ASP A 350 6.39 -3.13 18.33
CA ASP A 350 6.26 -3.03 16.89
C ASP A 350 4.93 -2.36 16.49
N ASN A 351 4.66 -1.17 17.05
CA ASN A 351 3.58 -0.29 16.62
C ASN A 351 3.93 0.46 15.32
N PHE A 352 4.93 -0.05 14.61
CA PHE A 352 5.52 0.50 13.40
C PHE A 352 5.65 -0.61 12.33
N GLY A 353 6.32 -0.34 11.22
CA GLY A 353 6.52 -1.34 10.17
C GLY A 353 5.23 -1.70 9.41
N ASP A 354 5.01 -2.99 9.19
CA ASP A 354 3.84 -3.49 8.45
C ASP A 354 2.51 -3.20 9.15
N SER A 355 2.56 -2.95 10.46
CA SER A 355 1.37 -2.65 11.28
C SER A 355 1.12 -1.16 11.48
N ALA A 356 1.96 -0.28 10.92
CA ALA A 356 1.75 1.16 11.02
C ALA A 356 0.40 1.60 10.40
N TYR A 357 -0.27 2.54 11.06
CA TYR A 357 -1.56 3.06 10.66
C TYR A 357 -1.44 3.83 9.35
N THR A 358 -2.31 3.53 8.38
CA THR A 358 -2.46 4.33 7.17
C THR A 358 -3.78 5.09 7.22
N PRO A 359 -3.76 6.41 7.48
CA PRO A 359 -4.97 7.21 7.47
C PRO A 359 -5.70 7.12 6.13
N SER A 360 -7.02 6.93 6.18
CA SER A 360 -7.86 6.96 4.99
C SER A 360 -7.85 8.35 4.34
N GLU A 361 -8.17 8.41 3.05
CA GLU A 361 -8.28 9.67 2.29
C GLU A 361 -9.17 10.69 3.01
N ARG A 362 -10.29 10.24 3.59
CA ARG A 362 -11.21 11.13 4.32
C ARG A 362 -10.60 11.75 5.58
N VAL A 363 -9.78 11.00 6.31
CA VAL A 363 -9.02 11.52 7.46
C VAL A 363 -8.06 12.61 6.98
N ILE A 364 -7.32 12.34 5.90
CA ILE A 364 -6.35 13.31 5.36
C ILE A 364 -7.03 14.54 4.75
N ASP A 365 -8.16 14.39 4.07
CA ASP A 365 -8.94 15.51 3.53
C ASP A 365 -9.42 16.43 4.66
N LYS A 366 -9.92 15.83 5.74
CA LYS A 366 -10.34 16.60 6.92
C LYS A 366 -9.16 17.32 7.56
N LEU A 367 -8.02 16.66 7.68
CA LEU A 367 -6.81 17.31 8.20
C LEU A 367 -6.33 18.43 7.30
N THR A 368 -6.31 18.23 6.00
CA THR A 368 -5.97 19.25 5.00
C THR A 368 -6.89 20.46 5.16
N LEU A 369 -8.19 20.24 5.38
CA LEU A 369 -9.15 21.31 5.63
C LEU A 369 -8.91 22.04 6.96
N LEU A 370 -8.60 21.30 8.03
CA LEU A 370 -8.42 21.88 9.37
C LEU A 370 -7.08 22.60 9.54
N SER A 371 -6.00 22.03 8.99
CA SER A 371 -4.63 22.55 9.13
C SER A 371 -4.24 23.47 7.97
N GLY A 372 -4.94 23.40 6.83
CA GLY A 372 -4.50 24.08 5.60
C GLY A 372 -3.24 23.48 4.97
N VAL A 373 -2.70 22.39 5.54
CA VAL A 373 -1.53 21.70 4.99
C VAL A 373 -1.97 20.82 3.82
N PRO A 374 -1.40 21.00 2.61
CA PRO A 374 -1.82 20.23 1.44
C PRO A 374 -1.67 18.71 1.61
N LEU A 375 -2.57 17.94 0.99
CA LEU A 375 -2.51 16.46 0.92
C LEU A 375 -1.12 15.94 0.53
N ARG A 376 -0.44 16.59 -0.43
CA ARG A 376 0.91 16.19 -0.86
C ARG A 376 1.96 16.28 0.26
N THR A 377 1.80 17.24 1.17
CA THR A 377 2.72 17.41 2.31
C THR A 377 2.46 16.33 3.34
N TRP A 378 1.18 16.04 3.63
CA TRP A 378 0.78 14.90 4.47
C TRP A 378 1.30 13.56 3.93
N ALA A 379 1.17 13.32 2.63
CA ALA A 379 1.66 12.09 1.99
C ALA A 379 3.20 11.98 1.96
N ARG A 380 3.91 13.10 2.12
CA ARG A 380 5.38 13.14 2.22
C ARG A 380 5.86 13.05 3.66
N LEU A 381 4.97 13.16 4.65
CA LEU A 381 5.35 13.09 6.04
C LEU A 381 5.97 11.73 6.33
N HIS A 382 7.17 11.77 6.92
CA HIS A 382 7.96 10.58 7.15
C HIS A 382 8.19 10.40 8.64
N LEU A 383 7.65 9.33 9.21
CA LEU A 383 7.97 8.90 10.56
C LEU A 383 9.24 8.02 10.49
N HIS A 384 10.42 8.60 10.68
CA HIS A 384 11.71 7.88 10.75
C HIS A 384 11.88 6.96 11.98
N SER A 385 11.74 5.64 11.86
CA SER A 385 12.02 4.67 12.96
C SER A 385 13.51 4.48 13.29
N GLY A 386 14.41 5.30 12.73
CA GLY A 386 15.86 5.12 12.84
C GLY A 386 16.45 4.09 11.87
N ASN A 387 15.62 3.31 11.14
CA ASN A 387 16.04 2.42 10.06
C ASN A 387 15.57 2.94 8.70
N GLU A 388 16.50 3.32 7.81
CA GLU A 388 16.18 3.92 6.50
C GLU A 388 15.45 2.95 5.53
N SER A 389 15.49 1.63 5.76
CA SER A 389 14.80 0.66 4.90
C SER A 389 13.28 0.64 5.06
N ASP A 390 12.76 1.22 6.15
CA ASP A 390 11.35 1.12 6.55
C ASP A 390 10.62 2.45 6.33
N ALA A 391 10.91 3.11 5.20
CA ALA A 391 10.36 4.42 4.91
C ALA A 391 8.85 4.36 4.62
N LEU A 392 8.04 4.58 5.66
CA LEU A 392 6.57 4.53 5.60
C LEU A 392 6.00 5.94 5.48
N TYR A 393 6.11 6.51 4.29
CA TYR A 393 5.53 7.82 3.97
C TYR A 393 4.02 7.86 4.22
N GLY A 394 3.55 8.91 4.89
CA GLY A 394 2.13 9.15 5.18
C GLY A 394 1.52 8.22 6.22
N LYS A 395 2.30 7.34 6.85
CA LYS A 395 1.82 6.47 7.92
C LYS A 395 1.99 7.10 9.30
N TRP A 396 1.15 6.66 10.22
CA TRP A 396 1.11 7.04 11.63
C TRP A 396 1.44 5.84 12.51
N CYS A 397 1.65 6.05 13.80
CA CYS A 397 1.82 4.94 14.74
C CYS A 397 0.49 4.21 14.91
N GLY A 398 0.49 2.87 14.80
CA GLY A 398 -0.72 2.08 15.07
C GLY A 398 -1.11 2.13 16.55
N MET A 399 -2.41 1.98 16.86
CA MET A 399 -2.88 1.86 18.25
C MET A 399 -2.21 0.69 18.98
N PRO A 400 -1.69 0.83 20.21
CA PRO A 400 -0.89 -0.22 20.83
C PRO A 400 -1.71 -1.49 21.03
N ALA A 401 -1.15 -2.62 20.60
CA ALA A 401 -1.70 -3.92 20.93
C ALA A 401 -1.50 -4.22 22.42
N PRO A 402 -2.54 -4.69 23.13
CA PRO A 402 -2.36 -5.16 24.49
C PRO A 402 -1.46 -6.40 24.50
N PRO A 403 -0.78 -6.69 25.64
CA PRO A 403 -0.04 -7.93 25.78
C PRO A 403 -0.98 -9.12 25.52
N GLU A 404 -0.43 -10.21 24.98
CA GLU A 404 -1.21 -11.44 24.76
C GLU A 404 -1.73 -11.93 26.11
N HIS A 405 -3.04 -12.14 26.19
CA HIS A 405 -3.64 -12.75 27.36
C HIS A 405 -3.96 -14.20 27.02
N GLU A 406 -3.48 -15.11 27.86
CA GLU A 406 -3.86 -16.52 27.81
C GLU A 406 -5.09 -16.77 28.70
N ASP A 407 -6.03 -17.58 28.24
CA ASP A 407 -7.14 -18.06 29.09
C ASP A 407 -6.62 -18.98 30.22
N GLU A 408 -7.52 -19.48 31.08
CA GLU A 408 -7.17 -20.40 32.17
C GLU A 408 -6.46 -21.69 31.70
N MET A 409 -6.52 -22.00 30.41
CA MET A 409 -5.87 -23.15 29.78
C MET A 409 -4.58 -22.79 29.02
N GLY A 410 -4.07 -21.57 29.15
CA GLY A 410 -2.85 -21.14 28.48
C GLY A 410 -3.05 -20.80 26.99
N ARG A 411 -4.29 -20.63 26.51
CA ARG A 411 -4.57 -20.37 25.09
C ARG A 411 -4.71 -18.87 24.84
N PRO A 412 -4.08 -18.32 23.79
CA PRO A 412 -4.25 -16.92 23.45
C PRO A 412 -5.73 -16.60 23.20
N VAL A 413 -6.24 -15.56 23.84
CA VAL A 413 -7.65 -15.12 23.71
C VAL A 413 -7.86 -14.37 22.38
N GLY A 414 -6.83 -14.23 21.55
CA GLY A 414 -6.89 -13.77 20.16
C GLY A 414 -7.09 -12.26 19.99
N ALA A 415 -7.15 -11.51 21.09
CA ALA A 415 -7.35 -10.06 21.05
C ALA A 415 -6.17 -9.33 20.41
N ARG A 416 -4.95 -9.82 20.64
CA ARG A 416 -3.72 -9.22 20.09
C ARG A 416 -3.65 -9.35 18.57
N THR A 417 -3.90 -10.55 18.03
CA THR A 417 -3.94 -10.79 16.58
C THR A 417 -4.95 -9.87 15.90
N PHE A 418 -6.16 -9.73 16.45
CA PHE A 418 -7.13 -8.77 15.94
C PHE A 418 -6.60 -7.33 15.99
N TRP A 419 -5.89 -6.96 17.05
CA TRP A 419 -5.29 -5.63 17.16
C TRP A 419 -4.27 -5.38 16.07
N GLU A 420 -3.32 -6.29 15.91
CA GLU A 420 -2.21 -6.19 14.96
C GLU A 420 -2.73 -6.18 13.52
N GLU A 421 -3.70 -7.03 13.20
CA GLU A 421 -4.24 -7.16 11.85
C GLU A 421 -5.25 -6.06 11.52
N CYS A 422 -6.13 -5.68 12.46
CA CYS A 422 -7.32 -4.88 12.18
C CYS A 422 -7.27 -3.48 12.77
N VAL A 423 -6.79 -3.34 14.00
CA VAL A 423 -6.78 -2.03 14.68
C VAL A 423 -5.56 -1.22 14.24
N MET A 424 -4.35 -1.74 14.42
CA MET A 424 -3.10 -1.02 14.21
C MET A 424 -2.95 -0.45 12.80
N ARG A 425 -3.40 -1.21 11.79
CA ARG A 425 -3.35 -0.79 10.38
C ARG A 425 -4.38 0.27 10.02
N ASN A 426 -5.48 0.37 10.77
CA ASN A 426 -6.64 1.21 10.44
C ASN A 426 -6.97 2.26 11.51
N ALA A 427 -6.23 2.30 12.61
CA ALA A 427 -6.33 3.31 13.64
C ALA A 427 -4.96 3.58 14.26
N GLY A 428 -4.73 4.83 14.63
CA GLY A 428 -3.44 5.22 15.17
C GLY A 428 -3.36 6.67 15.61
N TYR A 429 -2.16 7.09 15.98
CA TYR A 429 -1.87 8.42 16.50
C TYR A 429 -0.62 9.06 15.89
N PHE A 430 -0.60 10.38 15.99
CA PHE A 430 0.46 11.27 15.54
C PHE A 430 0.77 12.28 16.64
N ASN A 431 1.96 12.18 17.24
CA ASN A 431 2.40 13.06 18.33
C ASN A 431 2.86 14.43 17.79
N ALA A 432 2.25 15.51 18.27
CA ALA A 432 2.62 16.89 17.90
C ALA A 432 3.43 17.60 18.99
N LEU A 433 3.08 17.35 20.26
CA LEU A 433 3.60 18.05 21.42
C LEU A 433 3.97 17.03 22.50
N VAL A 434 5.07 17.28 23.19
CA VAL A 434 5.58 16.40 24.25
C VAL A 434 5.93 17.23 25.48
N CYS A 435 5.56 16.73 26.65
CA CYS A 435 6.02 17.19 27.96
C CYS A 435 6.73 16.03 28.66
N ASP A 436 7.95 16.28 29.12
CA ASP A 436 8.77 15.28 29.81
C ASP A 436 9.44 15.97 31.00
N THR A 437 9.08 15.53 32.20
CA THR A 437 9.50 16.13 33.47
C THR A 437 10.09 15.06 34.38
N ASN A 438 10.56 15.42 35.58
CA ASN A 438 11.08 14.46 36.55
C ASN A 438 9.96 13.56 37.12
N GLY A 439 9.55 12.56 36.33
CA GLY A 439 8.63 11.48 36.70
C GLY A 439 7.34 11.45 35.89
N SER A 440 6.80 12.60 35.49
CA SER A 440 5.60 12.67 34.65
C SER A 440 5.95 12.90 33.19
N TYR A 441 5.16 12.28 32.31
CA TYR A 441 5.33 12.36 30.87
C TYR A 441 3.96 12.55 30.20
N SER A 442 3.90 13.32 29.12
CA SER A 442 2.66 13.50 28.38
C SER A 442 2.87 13.81 26.91
N VAL A 443 1.92 13.37 26.09
CA VAL A 443 1.85 13.71 24.66
C VAL A 443 0.50 14.31 24.31
N LEU A 444 0.53 15.19 23.31
CA LEU A 444 -0.61 15.82 22.67
C LEU A 444 -0.47 15.66 21.16
N GLY A 445 -1.53 15.25 20.49
CA GLY A 445 -1.44 14.89 19.09
C GLY A 445 -2.78 14.66 18.42
N LEU A 446 -2.75 13.97 17.28
CA LEU A 446 -3.95 13.53 16.57
C LEU A 446 -4.12 12.04 16.77
N ALA A 447 -5.36 11.59 16.91
CA ALA A 447 -5.71 10.18 16.84
C ALA A 447 -6.85 10.00 15.83
N ALA A 448 -6.83 8.91 15.09
CA ALA A 448 -7.87 8.63 14.12
C ALA A 448 -8.17 7.14 13.98
N LEU A 449 -9.42 6.84 13.65
CA LEU A 449 -9.90 5.54 13.22
C LEU A 449 -10.46 5.70 11.80
N ASN A 450 -10.06 4.82 10.88
CA ASN A 450 -10.73 4.70 9.60
C ASN A 450 -12.16 4.15 9.78
N HIS A 451 -12.96 4.22 8.72
CA HIS A 451 -14.26 3.56 8.68
C HIS A 451 -14.16 2.06 8.99
N GLY A 452 -15.15 1.52 9.71
CA GLY A 452 -15.27 0.08 9.91
C GLY A 452 -14.35 -0.46 11.02
N VAL A 453 -13.76 0.41 11.83
CA VAL A 453 -12.80 0.03 12.86
C VAL A 453 -13.46 -0.02 14.23
N CYS A 454 -13.33 -1.17 14.87
CA CYS A 454 -13.58 -1.35 16.29
C CYS A 454 -12.23 -1.27 17.01
N TYR A 455 -12.01 -0.28 17.87
CA TYR A 455 -10.88 -0.22 18.79
C TYR A 455 -11.35 -0.70 20.17
N PRO A 456 -11.23 -2.01 20.46
CA PRO A 456 -12.04 -2.68 21.49
C PRO A 456 -11.80 -2.14 22.90
N ALA A 457 -12.73 -2.45 23.80
CA ALA A 457 -12.64 -2.12 25.22
C ALA A 457 -11.27 -2.46 25.84
N HIS A 458 -10.54 -1.42 26.26
CA HIS A 458 -9.21 -1.50 26.86
C HIS A 458 -9.08 -0.49 28.00
N ASN A 459 -8.03 -0.62 28.80
CA ASN A 459 -7.69 0.32 29.86
C ASN A 459 -6.18 0.44 30.06
N HIS A 460 -5.81 1.51 30.75
CA HIS A 460 -4.45 1.78 31.23
C HIS A 460 -4.53 2.69 32.45
N ASP A 461 -3.50 2.70 33.30
CA ASP A 461 -3.47 3.54 34.50
C ASP A 461 -3.18 5.02 34.21
N ASN A 462 -2.92 5.33 32.94
CA ASN A 462 -2.59 6.66 32.47
C ASN A 462 -3.85 7.47 32.17
N GLN A 463 -3.71 8.79 32.28
CA GLN A 463 -4.77 9.74 31.98
C GLN A 463 -4.90 9.90 30.47
N GLU A 464 -6.12 9.93 29.95
CA GLU A 464 -6.34 10.13 28.52
C GLU A 464 -7.58 10.98 28.25
N ALA A 465 -7.51 11.87 27.26
CA ALA A 465 -8.65 12.66 26.82
C ALA A 465 -8.67 12.84 25.31
N TYR A 466 -9.87 12.94 24.74
CA TYR A 466 -10.08 13.15 23.31
C TYR A 466 -11.01 14.32 23.04
N TRP A 467 -10.64 15.14 22.07
CA TRP A 467 -11.46 16.21 21.51
C TRP A 467 -11.80 15.87 20.06
N GLN A 468 -13.06 15.54 19.79
CA GLN A 468 -13.47 15.07 18.47
C GLN A 468 -13.54 16.21 17.44
N LEU A 469 -12.70 16.12 16.41
CA LEU A 469 -12.55 17.10 15.34
C LEU A 469 -13.45 16.83 14.12
N GLY A 470 -13.74 15.56 13.85
CA GLY A 470 -14.48 15.18 12.65
C GLY A 470 -14.89 13.74 12.60
N GLY A 471 -15.88 13.50 11.73
CA GLY A 471 -16.49 12.20 11.51
C GLY A 471 -17.33 11.71 12.71
N PRO A 472 -18.24 10.76 12.50
CA PRO A 472 -19.02 10.13 13.55
C PRO A 472 -18.25 9.01 14.27
N GLY A 473 -18.71 8.67 15.46
CA GLY A 473 -18.19 7.51 16.17
C GLY A 473 -18.91 7.27 17.49
N TRP A 474 -18.72 6.06 18.01
CA TRP A 474 -19.21 5.65 19.31
C TRP A 474 -18.08 5.68 20.33
N TRP A 475 -18.38 6.31 21.46
CA TRP A 475 -17.55 6.30 22.65
C TRP A 475 -18.27 5.50 23.73
N LYS A 476 -17.62 4.44 24.23
CA LYS A 476 -18.16 3.65 25.34
C LYS A 476 -17.18 3.65 26.49
N THR A 477 -17.70 3.79 27.71
CA THR A 477 -16.89 3.76 28.92
C THR A 477 -17.56 2.92 30.02
N TRP A 478 -16.74 2.23 30.81
CA TRP A 478 -17.17 1.41 31.95
C TRP A 478 -16.53 1.92 33.25
N PRO A 479 -17.21 1.79 34.41
CA PRO A 479 -16.68 2.33 35.66
C PRO A 479 -15.42 1.55 36.10
N LYS A 480 -14.52 2.18 36.85
CA LYS A 480 -13.30 1.50 37.37
C LYS A 480 -13.62 0.25 38.22
N SER A 481 -14.79 0.22 38.87
CA SER A 481 -15.24 -0.89 39.70
C SER A 481 -15.72 -2.12 38.91
N PHE A 482 -15.80 -2.03 37.58
CA PHE A 482 -16.45 -3.01 36.72
C PHE A 482 -15.86 -4.42 36.78
N HIS A 483 -14.59 -4.57 37.20
CA HIS A 483 -13.96 -5.88 37.39
C HIS A 483 -14.68 -6.81 38.38
N LYS A 484 -15.79 -6.38 39.02
CA LYS A 484 -16.48 -7.10 40.09
C LYS A 484 -17.86 -7.68 39.71
N GLN A 485 -18.51 -7.28 38.61
CA GLN A 485 -19.84 -7.81 38.27
C GLN A 485 -20.00 -8.15 36.78
N PRO A 486 -20.35 -9.40 36.43
CA PRO A 486 -20.74 -9.76 35.08
C PRO A 486 -22.14 -9.21 34.75
N ASN A 487 -22.31 -8.62 33.56
CA ASN A 487 -23.54 -8.09 32.93
C ASN A 487 -23.89 -6.60 33.15
N GLU A 488 -22.96 -5.76 33.58
CA GLU A 488 -23.17 -4.31 33.58
C GLU A 488 -22.97 -3.73 32.17
N ARG A 489 -23.95 -2.95 31.68
CA ARG A 489 -23.83 -2.21 30.42
C ARG A 489 -22.78 -1.09 30.55
N PRO A 490 -22.22 -0.56 29.45
CA PRO A 490 -21.47 0.69 29.52
C PRO A 490 -22.30 1.75 30.26
N TYR A 491 -21.72 2.41 31.26
CA TYR A 491 -22.44 3.43 32.02
C TYR A 491 -22.61 4.72 31.22
N SER A 492 -21.76 4.90 30.20
CA SER A 492 -21.88 5.95 29.20
C SER A 492 -21.58 5.37 27.82
N GLU A 493 -22.53 5.54 26.91
CA GLU A 493 -22.42 5.24 25.50
C GLU A 493 -22.90 6.47 24.74
N ILE A 494 -21.96 7.15 24.08
CA ILE A 494 -22.20 8.41 23.39
C ILE A 494 -21.89 8.18 21.92
N ARG A 495 -22.92 8.29 21.08
CA ARG A 495 -22.74 8.41 19.64
C ARG A 495 -22.64 9.88 19.27
N VAL A 496 -21.55 10.24 18.62
CA VAL A 496 -21.39 11.56 18.01
C VAL A 496 -21.68 11.40 16.53
N THR A 497 -22.82 11.92 16.04
CA THR A 497 -23.28 11.72 14.65
C THR A 497 -22.90 12.84 13.70
N SER A 498 -22.47 13.97 14.24
CA SER A 498 -22.02 15.14 13.49
C SER A 498 -21.05 15.91 14.38
N PRO A 499 -20.02 16.59 13.83
CA PRO A 499 -19.36 17.64 14.57
C PRO A 499 -20.41 18.73 14.82
N SER A 500 -21.11 18.64 15.94
CA SER A 500 -21.82 19.78 16.49
C SER A 500 -20.81 20.94 16.59
N ALA A 501 -21.26 22.18 16.43
CA ALA A 501 -20.38 23.35 16.56
C ALA A 501 -19.63 23.40 17.93
N GLY A 502 -20.09 22.61 18.91
CA GLY A 502 -19.34 22.31 20.13
C GLY A 502 -18.44 21.09 19.96
N LEU A 503 -17.15 21.32 20.16
CA LEU A 503 -16.13 20.30 20.39
C LEU A 503 -16.54 19.39 21.56
N GLN A 504 -16.64 18.08 21.32
CA GLN A 504 -16.94 17.12 22.38
C GLN A 504 -15.65 16.61 23.01
N LEU A 505 -15.56 16.73 24.33
CA LEU A 505 -14.44 16.26 25.15
C LEU A 505 -14.85 14.95 25.83
N HIS A 506 -14.05 13.91 25.65
CA HIS A 506 -14.17 12.62 26.30
C HIS A 506 -12.99 12.46 27.27
N ASN A 507 -13.27 12.41 28.58
CA ASN A 507 -12.24 12.22 29.61
C ASN A 507 -12.19 10.74 30.02
N HIS A 508 -10.99 10.18 30.07
CA HIS A 508 -10.71 8.80 30.51
C HIS A 508 -9.66 8.83 31.64
N PRO A 509 -10.11 9.03 32.90
CA PRO A 509 -9.22 8.93 34.04
C PRO A 509 -8.56 7.54 34.13
N GLY A 510 -7.30 7.49 34.58
CA GLY A 510 -6.54 6.24 34.66
C GLY A 510 -7.31 5.08 35.32
N GLY A 511 -7.33 3.93 34.65
CA GLY A 511 -8.04 2.71 35.04
C GLY A 511 -9.49 2.60 34.53
N VAL A 512 -10.02 3.64 33.88
CA VAL A 512 -11.35 3.57 33.23
C VAL A 512 -11.24 2.76 31.93
N VAL A 513 -12.07 1.73 31.79
CA VAL A 513 -12.19 0.99 30.52
C VAL A 513 -12.95 1.84 29.52
N HIS A 514 -12.43 1.90 28.29
CA HIS A 514 -13.04 2.67 27.22
C HIS A 514 -12.84 2.00 25.85
N GLU A 515 -13.68 2.39 24.90
CA GLU A 515 -13.74 1.86 23.53
C GLU A 515 -14.12 2.98 22.55
N MET A 516 -13.54 2.91 21.35
CA MET A 516 -13.90 3.74 20.19
C MET A 516 -14.37 2.83 19.05
N ASP A 517 -15.46 3.19 18.39
CA ASP A 517 -16.07 2.33 17.38
C ASP A 517 -16.67 3.14 16.21
N THR A 518 -16.29 2.75 15.00
CA THR A 518 -16.75 3.30 13.70
C THR A 518 -17.38 2.22 12.81
N THR A 519 -17.66 1.02 13.33
CA THR A 519 -18.21 -0.11 12.57
C THR A 519 -19.64 0.11 12.10
N HIS A 520 -20.38 0.98 12.78
CA HIS A 520 -21.77 1.31 12.47
C HIS A 520 -21.96 2.61 11.69
N ASP A 521 -20.87 3.30 11.38
CA ASP A 521 -20.88 4.59 10.71
C ASP A 521 -20.09 4.50 9.41
N ASP A 522 -20.59 5.09 8.33
CA ASP A 522 -19.96 5.03 6.99
C ASP A 522 -18.73 5.94 6.84
N ASP A 523 -18.09 6.34 7.94
CA ASP A 523 -17.12 7.44 7.96
C ASP A 523 -16.03 7.24 9.03
N TYR A 524 -15.05 8.13 9.08
CA TYR A 524 -13.90 8.05 9.99
C TYR A 524 -14.19 8.67 11.36
N LEU A 525 -13.28 8.51 12.32
CA LEU A 525 -13.24 9.30 13.56
C LEU A 525 -11.88 10.01 13.61
N LEU A 526 -11.87 11.33 13.78
CA LEU A 526 -10.64 12.13 13.95
C LEU A 526 -10.74 12.96 15.22
N THR A 527 -9.70 12.91 16.04
CA THR A 527 -9.63 13.59 17.33
C THR A 527 -8.26 14.27 17.52
N VAL A 528 -8.23 15.30 18.36
CA VAL A 528 -7.01 15.61 19.14
C VAL A 528 -7.04 14.71 20.36
N TYR A 529 -5.90 14.13 20.72
CA TYR A 529 -5.78 13.34 21.94
C TYR A 529 -4.72 13.92 22.87
N TRP A 530 -4.93 13.68 24.16
CA TRP A 530 -3.97 13.89 25.23
C TRP A 530 -3.77 12.59 25.97
N TRP A 531 -2.51 12.21 26.18
CA TRP A 531 -2.16 11.09 27.04
C TRP A 531 -1.14 11.53 28.07
N GLY A 532 -1.42 11.30 29.35
CA GLY A 532 -0.61 11.74 30.48
C GLY A 532 -0.28 10.59 31.41
N LYS A 533 1.01 10.33 31.61
CA LYS A 533 1.55 9.38 32.59
C LYS A 533 1.98 10.13 33.86
N PRO A 534 1.29 9.94 35.00
CA PRO A 534 1.74 10.49 36.27
C PRO A 534 3.06 9.89 36.76
N ALA A 535 3.77 10.64 37.59
CA ALA A 535 4.97 10.17 38.26
C ALA A 535 4.74 8.90 39.09
N GLY A 536 5.60 7.89 38.88
CA GLY A 536 5.57 6.63 39.62
C GLY A 536 4.46 5.66 39.22
N ILE A 537 3.65 5.98 38.21
CA ILE A 537 2.61 5.10 37.68
C ILE A 537 3.14 4.32 36.48
N ALA A 538 2.89 3.01 36.45
CA ALA A 538 3.19 2.16 35.29
C ALA A 538 2.07 2.27 34.26
N THR A 539 2.36 2.09 32.98
CA THR A 539 1.35 2.24 31.92
C THR A 539 0.22 1.21 32.04
N ASN A 540 0.54 -0.03 32.44
CA ASN A 540 -0.42 -1.12 32.66
C ASN A 540 -1.51 -1.20 31.60
N TYR A 541 -1.11 -1.16 30.32
CA TYR A 541 -2.05 -1.24 29.21
C TYR A 541 -2.58 -2.67 29.12
N ALA A 542 -3.90 -2.82 29.21
CA ALA A 542 -4.55 -4.11 29.30
C ALA A 542 -5.82 -4.18 28.45
N TYR A 543 -6.01 -5.37 27.89
CA TYR A 543 -7.25 -5.75 27.25
C TYR A 543 -8.30 -6.11 28.30
N SER A 544 -9.46 -5.46 28.26
CA SER A 544 -10.52 -5.64 29.26
C SER A 544 -11.49 -6.77 28.87
N HIS A 545 -11.01 -8.02 28.93
CA HIS A 545 -11.77 -9.21 28.52
C HIS A 545 -13.18 -9.31 29.13
N ASN A 546 -13.34 -8.97 30.41
CA ASN A 546 -14.63 -9.06 31.11
C ASN A 546 -15.72 -8.12 30.55
N VAL A 547 -15.32 -7.04 29.88
CA VAL A 547 -16.22 -6.02 29.32
C VAL A 547 -16.72 -6.42 27.93
N GLN A 548 -15.96 -7.27 27.24
CA GLN A 548 -16.15 -7.56 25.83
C GLN A 548 -17.51 -8.21 25.57
N GLU A 549 -17.89 -9.18 26.41
CA GLU A 549 -19.17 -9.87 26.30
C GLU A 549 -20.39 -8.96 26.59
N GLN A 550 -20.17 -7.70 26.97
CA GLN A 550 -21.17 -6.82 27.57
C GLN A 550 -21.41 -5.54 26.75
N GLY A 551 -21.20 -5.59 25.44
CA GLY A 551 -21.54 -4.52 24.49
C GLY A 551 -20.35 -3.87 23.78
N SER A 552 -19.15 -4.45 23.92
CA SER A 552 -18.00 -4.09 23.08
C SER A 552 -18.28 -4.41 21.61
N CYS A 553 -17.81 -3.54 20.71
CA CYS A 553 -17.86 -3.77 19.26
C CYS A 553 -17.16 -5.07 18.84
N PHE A 554 -16.18 -5.54 19.63
CA PHE A 554 -15.46 -6.77 19.33
C PHE A 554 -16.30 -8.04 19.55
N LYS A 555 -17.30 -8.01 20.44
CA LYS A 555 -18.23 -9.13 20.59
C LYS A 555 -19.05 -9.34 19.33
N THR A 556 -19.58 -8.25 18.78
CA THR A 556 -20.31 -8.27 17.50
C THR A 556 -19.41 -8.85 16.41
N TYR A 557 -18.17 -8.37 16.31
CA TYR A 557 -17.18 -8.91 15.39
C TYR A 557 -16.95 -10.43 15.57
N ARG A 558 -16.66 -10.89 16.80
CA ARG A 558 -16.47 -12.33 17.10
C ARG A 558 -17.68 -13.18 16.76
N THR A 559 -18.89 -12.65 16.94
CA THR A 559 -20.13 -13.38 16.66
C THR A 559 -20.38 -13.49 15.16
N GLU A 560 -20.12 -12.41 14.41
CA GLU A 560 -20.33 -12.34 12.96
C GLU A 560 -19.23 -13.06 12.16
N HIS A 561 -18.03 -13.20 12.74
CA HIS A 561 -16.84 -13.78 12.13
C HIS A 561 -16.34 -15.00 12.91
N ALA A 562 -17.25 -15.73 13.58
CA ALA A 562 -16.91 -16.89 14.40
C ALA A 562 -16.19 -18.01 13.63
N ASP A 563 -16.34 -18.03 12.30
CA ASP A 563 -15.67 -18.94 11.36
C ASP A 563 -14.44 -18.34 10.67
N VAL A 564 -14.18 -17.04 10.86
CA VAL A 564 -13.03 -16.36 10.29
C VAL A 564 -12.17 -15.81 11.42
N GLN A 565 -11.26 -16.64 11.92
CA GLN A 565 -10.29 -16.25 12.95
C GLN A 565 -9.39 -15.04 12.55
N HIS A 566 -9.49 -14.49 11.32
CA HIS A 566 -8.47 -13.59 10.74
C HIS A 566 -8.96 -12.52 9.73
N SER A 567 -10.26 -12.23 9.58
CA SER A 567 -10.69 -11.26 8.54
C SER A 567 -11.15 -9.93 9.11
N CYS A 568 -10.25 -8.95 9.11
CA CYS A 568 -10.62 -7.56 9.36
C CYS A 568 -11.76 -7.12 8.43
N PRO A 569 -12.68 -6.25 8.90
CA PRO A 569 -13.63 -5.60 7.99
C PRO A 569 -12.83 -4.94 6.87
N ASN A 570 -13.17 -5.25 5.61
CA ASN A 570 -12.45 -4.70 4.46
C ASN A 570 -12.53 -3.16 4.52
N PRO A 571 -11.42 -2.43 4.76
CA PRO A 571 -11.46 -0.98 4.94
C PRO A 571 -11.82 -0.24 3.64
N TYR A 572 -11.80 -0.96 2.51
CA TYR A 572 -12.20 -0.47 1.18
C TYR A 572 -13.62 -0.88 0.80
N ARG A 573 -14.40 -1.44 1.73
CA ARG A 573 -15.80 -1.77 1.46
C ARG A 573 -16.57 -0.46 1.18
N PRO A 574 -17.24 -0.33 0.03
CA PRO A 574 -18.05 0.84 -0.26
C PRO A 574 -19.21 0.96 0.74
N PRO A 575 -19.59 2.17 1.19
CA PRO A 575 -20.62 2.38 2.21
C PRO A 575 -22.02 1.88 1.81
N TRP A 576 -22.24 1.63 0.51
CA TRP A 576 -23.51 1.10 -0.01
C TRP A 576 -23.52 -0.43 -0.19
N ALA A 577 -22.41 -1.13 0.06
CA ALA A 577 -22.36 -2.58 -0.09
C ALA A 577 -23.20 -3.25 1.01
N PRO A 578 -24.34 -3.89 0.69
CA PRO A 578 -25.25 -4.43 1.69
C PRO A 578 -24.52 -5.40 2.62
N MET A 579 -24.74 -5.30 3.93
CA MET A 579 -24.31 -6.34 4.86
C MET A 579 -24.82 -7.68 4.35
N VAL A 580 -23.91 -8.64 4.15
CA VAL A 580 -24.30 -10.01 3.81
C VAL A 580 -24.96 -10.56 5.06
N ARG A 581 -26.27 -10.34 5.21
CA ARG A 581 -27.05 -11.04 6.20
C ARG A 581 -27.00 -12.49 5.82
N ARG A 582 -26.32 -13.32 6.62
CA ARG A 582 -26.58 -14.76 6.62
C ARG A 582 -28.07 -14.89 6.95
N THR A 583 -28.87 -15.14 5.93
CA THR A 583 -30.21 -15.64 6.15
C THR A 583 -30.01 -17.00 6.79
N ASN A 584 -30.40 -17.14 8.06
CA ASN A 584 -30.56 -18.44 8.70
C ASN A 584 -31.63 -19.19 7.92
N ALA A 585 -31.21 -19.85 6.84
CA ALA A 585 -31.97 -20.89 6.20
C ALA A 585 -31.66 -22.17 6.98
N GLU A 586 -32.52 -22.47 7.94
CA GLU A 586 -32.67 -23.80 8.51
C GLU A 586 -34.15 -24.20 8.35
N PRO A 587 -34.44 -25.50 8.25
CA PRO A 587 -34.08 -26.49 9.26
C PRO A 587 -32.99 -27.48 8.87
#